data_AF-A0A7Y7CBX8-F1
#
_entry.id   AF-A0A7Y7CBX8-F1
#
_cell.length_a   1.000
_cell.length_b   1.000
_cell.length_c   1.000
_cell.angle_alpha   90.00
_cell.angle_beta   90.00
_cell.angle_gamma   90.00
#
_symmetry.space_group_name_H-M   'P 1'
#
loop_
_entity.id
_entity.type
_entity.pdbx_description
1 polymer ?
#
loop_
_entity_poly.entity_id
_entity_poly.type
_entity_poly.pdbx_seq_one_letter_code
_entity_poly.pdbx_strand_id
1 'polypeptide(L)'
;MHPSRVLRAATLLLATLTLTPSALAAAEEPQFDLPYVFETVDSYEVVHADTIQVTGVLQGESAPRTLEFSFPYSPSNYDNSQHISRCDRMALLVMNKPGAYLLEMTLKLRGQMVTCKLTRRAATPAP
;
A
#
# COMPACT_ATOMS: atom_id res chain seq x y z
N MET A 1 45.44 -8.48 -40.49
CA MET A 1 44.01 -8.89 -40.39
C MET A 1 43.64 -9.03 -38.92
N HIS A 2 42.54 -8.39 -38.52
CA HIS A 2 42.20 -8.01 -37.14
C HIS A 2 41.58 -9.15 -36.32
N PRO A 3 42.09 -9.50 -35.12
CA PRO A 3 41.38 -10.32 -34.16
C PRO A 3 40.86 -9.43 -33.02
N SER A 4 39.83 -8.60 -33.25
CA SER A 4 39.35 -7.68 -32.21
C SER A 4 37.90 -7.24 -32.38
N ARG A 5 36.94 -8.14 -32.67
CA ARG A 5 35.51 -7.73 -32.73
C ARG A 5 34.49 -8.70 -32.15
N VAL A 6 34.85 -9.95 -31.87
CA VAL A 6 33.84 -10.96 -31.49
C VAL A 6 33.42 -10.88 -30.02
N LEU A 7 34.22 -10.25 -29.15
CA LEU A 7 33.98 -10.24 -27.69
C LEU A 7 33.16 -9.06 -27.15
N ARG A 8 32.65 -8.15 -28.00
CA ARG A 8 31.85 -6.99 -27.54
C ARG A 8 30.34 -7.18 -27.62
N ALA A 9 29.84 -8.31 -28.13
CA ALA A 9 28.41 -8.52 -28.35
C ALA A 9 27.72 -9.38 -27.27
N ALA A 10 28.43 -9.78 -26.20
CA ALA A 10 27.90 -10.71 -25.20
C ALA A 10 27.30 -10.04 -23.94
N THR A 11 27.42 -8.72 -23.77
CA THR A 11 27.04 -8.03 -22.53
C THR A 11 25.65 -7.37 -22.55
N LEU A 12 24.89 -7.45 -23.64
CA LEU A 12 23.60 -6.75 -23.78
C LEU A 12 22.35 -7.63 -23.62
N LEU A 13 22.50 -8.93 -23.35
CA LEU A 13 21.38 -9.89 -23.35
C LEU A 13 20.89 -10.37 -21.97
N LEU A 14 21.43 -9.83 -20.86
CA LEU A 14 20.99 -10.20 -19.50
C LEU A 14 20.01 -9.21 -18.83
N ALA A 15 19.44 -8.26 -19.59
CA ALA A 15 18.48 -7.29 -19.07
C ALA A 15 17.00 -7.65 -19.34
N THR A 16 16.69 -8.91 -19.67
CA THR A 16 15.31 -9.42 -19.64
C THR A 16 15.06 -10.12 -18.30
N LEU A 17 15.32 -9.42 -17.20
CA LEU A 17 14.68 -9.76 -15.92
C LEU A 17 13.21 -9.48 -16.12
N THR A 18 12.49 -10.58 -16.33
CA THR A 18 11.04 -10.72 -16.35
C THR A 18 10.37 -9.67 -15.45
N LEU A 19 9.84 -8.61 -16.04
CA LEU A 19 8.68 -7.94 -15.47
C LEU A 19 7.54 -8.95 -15.56
N THR A 20 7.52 -9.92 -14.64
CA THR A 20 6.26 -10.60 -14.34
C THR A 20 5.33 -9.50 -13.88
N PRO A 21 4.21 -9.24 -14.59
CA PRO A 21 3.18 -8.39 -14.05
C PRO A 21 2.86 -8.97 -12.68
N SER A 22 3.06 -8.19 -11.62
CA SER A 22 2.63 -8.59 -10.29
C SER A 22 1.17 -8.98 -10.43
N ALA A 23 0.93 -10.29 -10.40
CA ALA A 23 -0.40 -10.84 -10.44
C ALA A 23 -1.20 -10.09 -9.38
N LEU A 24 -2.45 -9.74 -9.70
CA LEU A 24 -3.44 -9.31 -8.72
C LEU A 24 -3.41 -10.34 -7.58
N ALA A 25 -2.60 -10.09 -6.57
CA ALA A 25 -2.54 -10.92 -5.38
C ALA A 25 -3.91 -10.75 -4.71
N ALA A 26 -4.51 -11.86 -4.30
CA ALA A 26 -5.70 -11.79 -3.48
C ALA A 26 -5.43 -10.86 -2.29
N ALA A 27 -6.42 -10.04 -1.93
CA ALA A 27 -6.27 -9.12 -0.81
C ALA A 27 -5.90 -9.90 0.46
N GLU A 28 -4.83 -9.49 1.12
CA GLU A 28 -4.32 -10.14 2.31
C GLU A 28 -5.04 -9.57 3.55
N GLU A 29 -5.37 -10.46 4.49
CA GLU A 29 -5.88 -10.04 5.80
C GLU A 29 -4.74 -9.51 6.69
N PRO A 30 -4.88 -8.30 7.26
CA PRO A 30 -3.88 -7.71 8.12
C PRO A 30 -3.80 -8.44 9.46
N GLN A 31 -2.58 -8.56 9.99
CA GLN A 31 -2.36 -9.09 11.33
C GLN A 31 -2.84 -8.11 12.39
N PHE A 32 -3.38 -8.65 13.49
CA PHE A 32 -3.80 -7.85 14.62
C PHE A 32 -2.63 -7.10 15.27
N ASP A 33 -2.90 -5.86 15.65
CA ASP A 33 -2.00 -4.90 16.30
C ASP A 33 -0.71 -4.57 15.52
N LEU A 34 -0.60 -5.01 14.26
CA LEU A 34 0.50 -4.68 13.36
C LEU A 34 0.17 -3.41 12.54
N PRO A 35 1.00 -2.34 12.61
CA PRO A 35 0.81 -1.17 11.78
C PRO A 35 1.32 -1.40 10.35
N TYR A 36 0.45 -1.16 9.38
CA TYR A 36 0.75 -1.15 7.95
C TYR A 36 0.87 0.30 7.48
N VAL A 37 2.11 0.75 7.22
CA VAL A 37 2.40 2.13 6.84
C VAL A 37 2.57 2.22 5.33
N PHE A 38 1.56 2.72 4.64
CA PHE A 38 1.57 3.00 3.21
C PHE A 38 2.35 4.27 2.90
N GLU A 39 3.37 4.12 2.07
CA GLU A 39 4.12 5.21 1.46
C GLU A 39 3.37 5.88 0.31
N THR A 40 2.67 5.05 -0.44
CA THR A 40 1.79 5.43 -1.54
C THR A 40 0.53 4.59 -1.42
N VAL A 41 -0.58 5.14 -1.90
CA VAL A 41 -1.84 4.41 -2.05
C VAL A 41 -2.18 4.50 -3.52
N ASP A 42 -2.32 3.35 -4.16
CA ASP A 42 -2.63 3.19 -5.58
C ASP A 42 -4.15 3.03 -5.78
N SER A 43 -4.80 2.29 -4.87
CA SER A 43 -6.26 2.17 -4.85
C SER A 43 -6.82 2.07 -3.43
N TYR A 44 -8.05 2.55 -3.27
CA TYR A 44 -8.86 2.41 -2.08
C TYR A 44 -10.27 2.02 -2.50
N GLU A 45 -10.78 0.92 -1.96
CA GLU A 45 -12.09 0.38 -2.29
C GLU A 45 -12.90 0.12 -1.03
N VAL A 46 -14.17 0.53 -1.05
CA VAL A 46 -15.14 0.14 -0.02
C VAL A 46 -15.90 -1.07 -0.57
N VAL A 47 -15.50 -2.27 -0.12
CA VAL A 47 -16.06 -3.54 -0.62
C VAL A 47 -17.46 -3.77 -0.03
N HIS A 48 -17.60 -3.52 1.27
CA HIS A 48 -18.86 -3.62 2.02
C HIS A 48 -18.96 -2.49 3.05
N ALA A 49 -20.09 -2.39 3.77
CA ALA A 49 -20.32 -1.37 4.79
C ALA A 49 -19.32 -1.44 5.98
N ASP A 50 -18.61 -2.56 6.11
CA ASP A 50 -17.66 -2.89 7.17
C ASP A 50 -16.33 -3.44 6.62
N THR A 51 -16.09 -3.39 5.30
CA THR A 51 -14.86 -3.93 4.70
C THR A 51 -14.32 -2.98 3.66
N ILE A 52 -13.03 -2.69 3.76
CA ILE A 52 -12.29 -1.88 2.78
C ILE A 52 -11.05 -2.62 2.31
N GLN A 53 -10.65 -2.36 1.07
CA GLN A 53 -9.38 -2.80 0.53
C GLN A 53 -8.50 -1.59 0.21
N VAL A 54 -7.22 -1.71 0.56
CA VAL A 54 -6.22 -0.68 0.26
C VAL A 54 -5.06 -1.32 -0.47
N THR A 55 -4.78 -0.82 -1.67
CA THR A 55 -3.61 -1.21 -2.45
C THR A 55 -2.59 -0.09 -2.43
N GLY A 56 -1.35 -0.41 -2.11
CA GLY A 56 -0.27 0.56 -2.15
C GLY A 56 1.07 -0.02 -1.73
N VAL A 57 2.11 0.80 -1.81
CA VAL A 57 3.47 0.41 -1.40
C VAL A 57 3.65 0.68 0.08
N LEU A 58 4.00 -0.35 0.85
CA LEU A 58 4.32 -0.23 2.27
C LEU A 58 5.75 0.26 2.50
N GLN A 59 6.01 0.87 3.66
CA GLN A 59 7.35 1.30 4.04
C GLN A 59 8.35 0.14 4.03
N GLY A 60 9.47 0.35 3.34
CA GLY A 60 10.53 -0.65 3.19
C GLY A 60 10.24 -1.72 2.12
N GLU A 61 9.09 -1.65 1.45
CA GLU A 61 8.75 -2.53 0.33
C GLU A 61 8.89 -1.81 -1.02
N SER A 62 9.15 -2.57 -2.08
CA SER A 62 9.27 -2.04 -3.45
C SER A 62 8.09 -2.39 -4.35
N ALA A 63 7.26 -3.35 -3.93
CA ALA A 63 6.08 -3.79 -4.64
C ALA A 63 4.81 -3.39 -3.87
N PRO A 64 3.71 -3.05 -4.56
CA PRO A 64 2.44 -2.77 -3.91
C PRO A 64 1.83 -4.05 -3.32
N ARG A 65 1.10 -3.89 -2.21
CA ARG A 65 0.30 -4.94 -1.58
C ARG A 65 -1.14 -4.48 -1.46
N THR A 66 -2.06 -5.43 -1.58
CA THR A 66 -3.50 -5.22 -1.34
C THR A 66 -3.84 -5.82 0.01
N LEU A 67 -4.33 -4.99 0.94
CA LEU A 67 -4.75 -5.41 2.27
C LEU A 67 -6.26 -5.19 2.43
N GLU A 68 -6.96 -6.19 2.97
CA GLU A 68 -8.39 -6.12 3.27
C GLU A 68 -8.61 -5.90 4.77
N PHE A 69 -9.14 -4.74 5.14
CA PHE A 69 -9.47 -4.40 6.52
C PHE A 69 -10.97 -4.59 6.76
N SER A 70 -11.33 -5.62 7.50
CA SER A 70 -12.67 -5.82 8.01
C SER A 70 -12.86 -5.14 9.38
N PHE A 71 -14.04 -4.57 9.61
CA PHE A 71 -14.43 -3.81 10.81
C PHE A 71 -15.47 -4.62 11.61
N PRO A 72 -15.08 -5.76 12.23
CA PRO A 72 -16.02 -6.72 12.79
C PRO A 72 -16.77 -6.22 14.03
N TYR A 73 -16.31 -5.14 14.68
CA TYR A 73 -16.92 -4.64 15.89
C TYR A 73 -17.50 -3.23 15.72
N SER A 74 -18.82 -3.18 15.54
CA SER A 74 -19.61 -1.99 15.77
C SER A 74 -21.02 -2.36 16.24
N PRO A 75 -21.62 -1.61 17.19
CA PRO A 75 -23.02 -1.81 17.57
C PRO A 75 -24.01 -1.53 16.42
N SER A 76 -23.56 -0.86 15.35
CA SER A 76 -24.35 -0.61 14.14
C SER A 76 -23.49 -0.46 12.88
N ASN A 77 -24.02 -0.83 11.71
CA ASN A 77 -23.35 -0.56 10.42
C ASN A 77 -23.12 0.94 10.19
N TYR A 78 -23.89 1.81 10.85
CA TYR A 78 -23.75 3.26 10.76
C TYR A 78 -22.39 3.72 11.30
N ASP A 79 -21.95 3.22 12.46
CA ASP A 79 -20.67 3.67 13.04
C ASP A 79 -19.46 3.19 12.22
N ASN A 80 -19.56 1.97 11.64
CA ASN A 80 -18.55 1.47 10.70
C ASN A 80 -18.43 2.37 9.46
N SER A 81 -19.55 2.75 8.85
CA SER A 81 -19.55 3.64 7.68
C SER A 81 -18.89 5.00 7.97
N GLN A 82 -19.08 5.53 9.19
CA GLN A 82 -18.48 6.78 9.62
C GLN A 82 -16.97 6.64 9.85
N HIS A 83 -16.51 5.51 10.38
CA HIS A 83 -15.07 5.22 10.52
C HIS A 83 -14.39 5.00 9.17
N ILE A 84 -15.00 4.21 8.28
CA ILE A 84 -14.52 4.01 6.91
C ILE A 84 -14.41 5.36 6.18
N SER A 85 -15.44 6.22 6.27
CA SER A 85 -15.42 7.55 5.66
C SER A 85 -14.27 8.45 6.14
N ARG A 86 -13.76 8.25 7.36
CA ARG A 86 -12.58 8.97 7.87
C ARG A 86 -11.29 8.43 7.26
N CYS A 87 -11.16 7.11 7.16
CA CYS A 87 -9.99 6.48 6.54
C CYS A 87 -9.92 6.74 5.04
N ASP A 88 -11.07 6.74 4.35
CA ASP A 88 -11.20 7.09 2.92
C ASP A 88 -10.61 8.48 2.62
N ARG A 89 -11.02 9.51 3.38
CA ARG A 89 -10.46 10.87 3.21
C ARG A 89 -8.95 10.92 3.41
N MET A 90 -8.40 10.11 4.31
CA MET A 90 -6.95 10.04 4.51
C MET A 90 -6.26 9.32 3.34
N ALA A 91 -6.82 8.22 2.85
CA ALA A 91 -6.32 7.50 1.68
C ALA A 91 -6.33 8.40 0.43
N LEU A 92 -7.43 9.10 0.17
CA LEU A 92 -7.54 10.07 -0.93
C LEU A 92 -6.47 11.18 -0.83
N LEU A 93 -6.10 11.61 0.37
CA LEU A 93 -5.01 12.59 0.53
C LEU A 93 -3.65 12.01 0.13
N VAL A 94 -3.37 10.74 0.46
CA VAL A 94 -2.14 10.06 0.04
C VAL A 94 -2.13 9.83 -1.47
N MET A 95 -3.25 9.41 -2.05
CA MET A 95 -3.40 9.22 -3.50
C MET A 95 -3.16 10.51 -4.29
N ASN A 96 -3.72 11.65 -3.82
CA ASN A 96 -3.59 12.94 -4.51
C ASN A 96 -2.22 13.60 -4.33
N LYS A 97 -1.48 13.24 -3.28
CA LYS A 97 -0.14 13.79 -3.00
C LYS A 97 0.83 12.67 -2.60
N PRO A 98 1.21 11.78 -3.53
CA PRO A 98 2.12 10.68 -3.24
C PRO A 98 3.45 11.20 -2.66
N GLY A 99 3.94 10.54 -1.62
CA GLY A 99 5.19 10.91 -0.95
C GLY A 99 5.12 12.12 0.00
N ALA A 100 4.04 12.91 0.00
CA ALA A 100 3.87 13.99 0.98
C ALA A 100 3.32 13.49 2.33
N TYR A 101 2.64 12.36 2.31
CA TYR A 101 1.96 11.77 3.46
C TYR A 101 2.28 10.27 3.57
N LEU A 102 2.08 9.74 4.77
CA LEU A 102 2.09 8.33 5.11
C LEU A 102 0.72 7.99 5.69
N LEU A 103 0.10 6.92 5.20
CA LEU A 103 -1.13 6.38 5.78
C LEU A 103 -0.78 5.13 6.58
N GLU A 104 -0.97 5.16 7.88
CA GLU A 104 -0.85 3.99 8.74
C GLU A 104 -2.24 3.41 9.00
N MET A 105 -2.39 2.10 8.80
CA MET A 105 -3.59 1.35 9.12
C MET A 105 -3.25 0.22 10.08
N THR A 106 -4.13 -0.06 11.04
CA THR A 106 -3.93 -1.13 12.02
C THR A 106 -5.26 -1.74 12.39
N LEU A 107 -5.36 -3.06 12.31
CA LEU A 107 -6.48 -3.82 12.87
C LEU A 107 -6.17 -4.10 14.35
N LYS A 108 -6.90 -3.50 15.29
CA LYS A 108 -6.66 -3.69 16.73
C LYS A 108 -7.38 -4.92 17.24
N LEU A 109 -6.67 -5.79 17.97
CA LEU A 109 -7.28 -6.97 18.58
C LEU A 109 -8.32 -6.55 19.64
N ARG A 110 -7.93 -5.60 20.48
CA ARG A 110 -8.79 -5.07 21.54
C ARG A 110 -9.84 -4.14 20.94
N GLY A 111 -11.11 -4.57 21.01
CA GLY A 111 -12.23 -3.82 20.44
C GLY A 111 -12.37 -3.98 18.93
N GLN A 112 -11.57 -4.87 18.30
CA GLN A 112 -11.81 -5.35 16.94
C GLN A 112 -12.08 -4.23 15.92
N MET A 113 -11.30 -3.15 16.04
CA MET A 113 -11.49 -1.91 15.30
C MET A 113 -10.29 -1.65 14.40
N VAL A 114 -10.55 -1.08 13.23
CA VAL A 114 -9.49 -0.59 12.35
C VAL A 114 -9.23 0.87 12.68
N THR A 115 -7.96 1.20 12.93
CA THR A 115 -7.52 2.56 13.15
C THR A 115 -6.71 3.04 11.95
N CYS A 116 -6.93 4.29 11.54
CA CYS A 116 -6.17 4.93 10.48
C CYS A 116 -5.52 6.24 10.99
N LYS A 117 -4.26 6.46 10.63
CA LYS A 117 -3.47 7.63 11.02
C LYS A 117 -2.75 8.19 9.80
N LEU A 118 -2.94 9.48 9.53
CA LEU A 118 -2.24 10.19 8.46
C LEU A 118 -1.08 11.00 9.06
N THR A 119 0.12 10.79 8.54
CA THR A 119 1.33 11.53 8.96
C THR A 119 1.89 12.29 7.77
N ARG A 120 2.19 13.58 7.91
CA ARG A 120 2.91 14.33 6.86
C ARG A 120 4.39 13.95 6.92
N ARG A 121 5.01 13.65 5.78
CA ARG A 121 6.48 13.48 5.71
C ARG A 121 7.17 14.81 5.96
N ALA A 122 8.20 14.81 6.80
CA ALA A 122 9.10 15.96 6.86
C ALA A 122 9.75 16.13 5.49
N ALA A 123 9.85 17.38 5.01
CA ALA A 123 10.60 17.66 3.79
C ALA A 123 12.06 17.23 4.04
N THR A 124 12.58 16.30 3.25
CA THR A 124 14.01 16.04 3.23
C THR A 124 14.69 17.34 2.78
N PRO A 125 15.58 17.95 3.60
CA PRO A 125 16.35 19.09 3.14
C PRO A 125 17.16 18.64 1.91
N ALA A 126 17.06 19.39 0.81
CA ALA A 126 17.94 19.18 -0.33
C ALA A 126 19.40 19.41 0.12
N PRO A 127 20.35 18.57 -0.30
CA PRO A 127 21.77 18.76 -0.01
C PRO A 127 22.33 20.03 -0.66
#